data_AF-A0A167PZK6-F1
#
_entry.id   AF-A0A167PZK6-F1
#
_cell.length_a   1.000
_cell.length_b   1.000
_cell.length_c   1.000
_cell.angle_alpha   90.00
_cell.angle_beta   90.00
_cell.angle_gamma   90.00
#
_symmetry.space_group_name_H-M   'P 1'
#
loop_
_entity.id
_entity.type
_entity.pdbx_description
1 polymer ?
#
loop_
_entity_poly.entity_id
_entity_poly.type
_entity_poly.pdbx_seq_one_letter_code
_entity_poly.pdbx_strand_id
1 'polypeptide(L)'
;MNKSYKVDSAKIDDSITESETESLPEIDPVVEKRLLQKLDRRLIVWAFFSYLTNSLIRNNMANAYTNGMGTDVGIESSDFNLAVSLFFVGYVVLQVPASMVISRLRPKYLLPTASLLVGTTACCMSLVKNPAGVFALRLMLGLFDAIFVPSLVFIIGSWYTKEELAKRTAFYLTGNEISGAVGGLIAGGVSANLNGALGKAGWRWLFIIEGSMAISVGLTGYFLLPDYPSNTPWIRGDERACALLRLERQGRKVAPTKIGMHTAKNLLCTPYIYLLSIAYVCIHISNSIPLNFVIIINKMGYSAAYSNYLVTPIYILSAICAIVFAFISDHYNERVWVIIAVESWVAFWYMILFVVNQGNSPFGLILAGAFMVILGIPLFPIFFTFVNEIYSADSNTRALAIATVSCVGNLVPNFLSIAIWAVTDAPVFSKYHNSKTKKKL
;
A
#
# COMPACT_ATOMS: atom_id res chain seq x y z
N MET A 1 6.05 71.99 39.77
CA MET A 1 7.32 71.67 40.48
C MET A 1 7.54 70.16 40.36
N ASN A 2 8.35 69.76 39.38
CA ASN A 2 8.73 68.36 39.11
C ASN A 2 9.64 67.84 40.23
N LYS A 3 9.32 66.70 40.84
CA LYS A 3 10.27 65.94 41.66
C LYS A 3 10.70 64.69 40.91
N SER A 4 11.91 64.80 40.37
CA SER A 4 12.75 63.72 39.89
C SER A 4 13.06 62.75 41.04
N TYR A 5 12.81 61.45 40.84
CA TYR A 5 13.42 60.40 41.64
C TYR A 5 14.48 59.70 40.79
N LYS A 6 15.73 59.86 41.21
CA LYS A 6 16.90 59.11 40.75
C LYS A 6 16.73 57.64 41.12
N VAL A 7 17.00 56.74 40.18
CA VAL A 7 17.22 55.32 40.46
C VAL A 7 18.72 55.16 40.70
N ASP A 8 19.09 54.89 41.95
CA ASP A 8 20.44 54.49 42.33
C ASP A 8 20.69 53.04 41.86
N SER A 9 21.77 52.85 41.12
CA SER A 9 22.31 51.57 40.71
C SER A 9 22.89 50.82 41.91
N ALA A 10 22.08 49.95 42.53
CA ALA A 10 22.53 49.01 43.53
C ALA A 10 22.49 47.57 42.95
N LYS A 11 23.69 47.02 42.78
CA LYS A 11 24.07 45.60 42.59
C LYS A 11 22.90 44.61 42.47
N ILE A 12 22.65 44.16 41.25
CA ILE A 12 21.88 42.95 40.97
C ILE A 12 22.79 41.78 41.37
N ASP A 13 22.27 40.96 42.28
CA ASP A 13 22.87 39.73 42.76
C ASP A 13 22.81 38.68 41.63
N ASP A 14 23.97 38.31 41.09
CA ASP A 14 24.15 37.32 40.01
C ASP A 14 23.95 35.86 40.52
N SER A 15 22.89 35.59 41.28
CA SER A 15 22.69 34.29 41.94
C SER A 15 21.48 33.48 41.45
N ILE A 16 20.78 33.90 40.40
CA ILE A 16 19.60 33.17 39.88
C ILE A 16 19.56 33.15 38.34
N THR A 17 20.51 32.50 37.67
CA THR A 17 20.28 32.04 36.28
C THR A 17 21.20 30.88 35.86
N GLU A 18 21.12 29.76 36.58
CA GLU A 18 21.40 28.45 35.97
C GLU A 18 20.25 27.53 36.34
N SER A 19 19.14 27.61 35.60
CA SER A 19 18.24 26.45 35.54
C SER A 19 19.06 25.33 34.92
N GLU A 20 19.41 24.33 35.72
CA GLU A 20 19.96 23.07 35.25
C GLU A 20 19.23 22.68 33.97
N THR A 21 19.97 22.55 32.88
CA THR A 21 19.42 21.95 31.67
C THR A 21 19.22 20.49 32.03
N GLU A 22 18.05 20.16 32.58
CA GLU A 22 17.70 18.83 33.07
C GLU A 22 17.90 17.85 31.92
N SER A 23 19.06 17.19 31.90
CA SER A 23 19.43 16.28 30.83
C SER A 23 18.51 15.07 30.98
N LEU A 24 17.72 14.80 29.93
CA LEU A 24 16.77 13.69 29.96
C LEU A 24 17.49 12.40 30.40
N PRO A 25 16.93 11.64 31.35
CA PRO A 25 17.61 10.49 31.93
C PRO A 25 18.04 9.51 30.86
N GLU A 26 19.20 8.88 31.08
CA GLU A 26 19.77 7.92 30.13
C GLU A 26 18.87 6.69 29.98
N ILE A 27 18.64 6.26 28.74
CA ILE A 27 17.81 5.09 28.47
C ILE A 27 18.69 3.85 28.61
N ASP A 28 18.31 2.91 29.47
CA ASP A 28 18.99 1.62 29.56
C ASP A 28 18.85 0.85 28.23
N PRO A 29 19.96 0.55 27.54
CA PRO A 29 19.95 -0.12 26.24
C PRO A 29 19.35 -1.53 26.30
N VAL A 30 19.40 -2.20 27.47
CA VAL A 30 18.83 -3.54 27.66
C VAL A 30 17.30 -3.47 27.68
N VAL A 31 16.74 -2.47 28.38
CA VAL A 31 15.30 -2.22 28.44
C VAL A 31 14.77 -1.78 27.09
N GLU A 32 15.50 -0.89 26.40
CA GLU A 32 15.16 -0.42 25.06
C GLU A 32 15.09 -1.56 24.05
N LYS A 33 16.13 -2.41 24.00
CA LYS A 33 16.16 -3.58 23.11
C LYS A 33 15.02 -4.55 23.39
N ARG A 34 14.69 -4.78 24.66
CA ARG A 34 13.58 -5.66 25.07
C ARG A 34 12.23 -5.10 24.62
N LEU A 35 12.01 -3.79 24.79
CA LEU A 35 10.82 -3.08 24.33
C LEU A 35 10.67 -3.22 22.81
N LEU A 36 11.72 -2.92 22.05
CA LEU A 36 11.72 -3.01 20.59
C LEU A 36 11.43 -4.42 20.09
N GLN A 37 12.09 -5.44 20.65
CA GLN A 37 11.82 -6.84 20.27
C GLN A 37 10.40 -7.29 20.58
N LYS A 38 9.76 -6.73 21.62
CA LYS A 38 8.37 -7.03 21.97
C LYS A 38 7.42 -6.36 20.97
N LEU A 39 7.68 -5.11 20.61
CA LEU A 39 6.91 -4.38 19.59
C LEU A 39 7.08 -5.03 18.21
N ASP A 40 8.29 -5.37 17.80
CA ASP A 40 8.56 -5.96 16.49
C ASP A 40 7.83 -7.30 16.32
N ARG A 41 7.87 -8.18 17.32
CA ARG A 41 7.16 -9.47 17.30
C ARG A 41 5.64 -9.36 17.29
N ARG A 42 5.07 -8.28 17.83
CA ARG A 42 3.62 -8.12 17.98
C ARG A 42 3.03 -7.21 16.91
N LEU A 43 3.53 -5.97 16.82
CA LEU A 43 3.04 -4.95 15.92
C LEU A 43 3.52 -5.18 14.49
N ILE A 44 4.83 -5.35 14.26
CA ILE A 44 5.38 -5.41 12.89
C ILE A 44 5.03 -6.73 12.20
N VAL A 45 5.12 -7.86 12.91
CA VAL A 45 4.68 -9.15 12.37
C VAL A 45 3.19 -9.15 12.05
N TRP A 46 2.34 -8.60 12.92
CA TRP A 46 0.91 -8.49 12.63
C TRP A 46 0.65 -7.55 11.44
N ALA A 47 1.33 -6.40 11.37
CA ALA A 47 1.21 -5.46 10.26
C ALA A 47 1.59 -6.12 8.92
N PHE A 48 2.64 -6.94 8.91
CA PHE A 48 3.03 -7.71 7.73
C PHE A 48 1.92 -8.65 7.27
N PHE A 49 1.40 -9.52 8.16
CA PHE A 49 0.35 -10.47 7.78
C PHE A 49 -0.95 -9.77 7.39
N SER A 50 -1.31 -8.69 8.08
CA SER A 50 -2.53 -7.95 7.76
C SER A 50 -2.42 -7.22 6.43
N TYR A 51 -1.25 -6.66 6.10
CA TYR A 51 -1.03 -6.03 4.81
C TYR A 51 -1.01 -7.07 3.69
N LEU A 52 -0.39 -8.23 3.92
CA LEU A 52 -0.42 -9.37 3.00
C LEU A 52 -1.86 -9.82 2.70
N THR A 53 -2.69 -10.04 3.71
CA THR A 53 -4.08 -10.49 3.51
C THR A 53 -4.95 -9.44 2.82
N ASN A 54 -4.74 -8.16 3.13
CA ASN A 54 -5.47 -7.08 2.45
C ASN A 54 -5.05 -6.97 0.98
N SER A 55 -3.75 -7.10 0.68
CA SER A 55 -3.25 -7.08 -0.69
C SER A 55 -3.68 -8.31 -1.50
N LEU A 56 -3.82 -9.48 -0.88
CA LEU A 56 -4.46 -10.65 -1.52
C LEU A 56 -5.86 -10.27 -2.03
N ILE A 57 -6.74 -9.82 -1.13
CA ILE A 57 -8.12 -9.47 -1.44
C ILE A 57 -8.21 -8.36 -2.50
N ARG A 58 -7.35 -7.34 -2.39
CA ARG A 58 -7.26 -6.22 -3.36
C ARG A 58 -7.02 -6.72 -4.78
N ASN A 59 -5.99 -7.56 -4.94
CA ASN A 59 -5.47 -8.01 -6.24
C ASN A 59 -6.20 -9.25 -6.77
N ASN A 60 -7.11 -9.84 -6.00
CA ASN A 60 -7.76 -11.11 -6.32
C ASN A 60 -8.70 -11.08 -7.55
N MET A 61 -9.03 -9.90 -8.11
CA MET A 61 -10.01 -9.81 -9.21
C MET A 61 -9.59 -10.62 -10.44
N ALA A 62 -8.32 -10.50 -10.85
CA ALA A 62 -7.80 -11.20 -12.03
C ALA A 62 -7.81 -12.73 -11.85
N ASN A 63 -7.43 -13.19 -10.65
CA ASN A 63 -7.45 -14.60 -10.28
C ASN A 63 -8.87 -15.15 -10.25
N ALA A 64 -9.82 -14.42 -9.66
CA ALA A 64 -11.23 -14.80 -9.63
C ALA A 64 -11.83 -14.87 -11.04
N TYR A 65 -11.51 -13.90 -11.91
CA TYR A 65 -11.98 -13.88 -13.29
C TYR A 65 -11.55 -15.12 -14.08
N THR A 66 -10.27 -15.51 -13.98
CA THR A 66 -9.78 -16.75 -14.61
C THR A 66 -10.34 -18.03 -13.99
N ASN A 67 -10.84 -17.98 -12.75
CA ASN A 67 -11.51 -19.08 -12.07
C ASN A 67 -13.05 -19.10 -12.26
N GLY A 68 -13.54 -18.49 -13.34
CA GLY A 68 -14.94 -18.61 -13.78
C GLY A 68 -15.90 -17.56 -13.23
N MET A 69 -15.41 -16.51 -12.56
CA MET A 69 -16.27 -15.43 -12.05
C MET A 69 -17.03 -14.70 -13.17
N GLY A 70 -16.37 -14.49 -14.31
CA GLY A 70 -16.98 -13.79 -15.46
C GLY A 70 -18.25 -14.48 -15.96
N THR A 71 -18.19 -15.81 -16.14
CA THR A 71 -19.33 -16.61 -16.62
C THR A 71 -20.37 -16.87 -15.53
N ASP A 72 -19.97 -17.09 -14.27
CA ASP A 72 -20.89 -17.39 -13.15
C ASP A 72 -21.73 -16.18 -12.74
N VAL A 73 -21.17 -14.97 -12.84
CA VAL A 73 -21.82 -13.73 -12.38
C VAL A 73 -22.34 -12.87 -13.54
N GLY A 74 -21.92 -13.16 -14.79
CA GLY A 74 -22.27 -12.36 -15.97
C GLY A 74 -21.53 -11.03 -16.03
N ILE A 75 -20.27 -11.01 -15.59
CA ILE A 75 -19.41 -9.80 -15.66
C ILE A 75 -18.84 -9.71 -17.06
N GLU A 76 -19.26 -8.69 -17.81
CA GLU A 76 -18.66 -8.38 -19.09
C GLU A 76 -17.25 -7.80 -18.91
N SER A 77 -16.47 -7.79 -19.98
CA SER A 77 -15.09 -7.29 -19.93
C SER A 77 -14.97 -5.81 -19.54
N SER A 78 -15.98 -4.98 -19.84
CA SER A 78 -16.06 -3.59 -19.38
C SER A 78 -16.33 -3.49 -17.88
N ASP A 79 -17.11 -4.43 -17.35
CA ASP A 79 -17.49 -4.49 -15.94
C ASP A 79 -16.32 -4.92 -15.05
N PHE A 80 -15.38 -5.71 -15.57
CA PHE A 80 -14.18 -6.11 -14.83
C PHE A 80 -13.36 -4.90 -14.38
N ASN A 81 -13.02 -4.01 -15.32
CA ASN A 81 -12.23 -2.82 -14.98
C ASN A 81 -13.01 -1.89 -14.07
N LEU A 82 -14.32 -1.72 -14.31
CA LEU A 82 -15.18 -0.93 -13.43
C LEU A 82 -15.16 -1.47 -11.99
N ALA A 83 -15.27 -2.80 -11.81
CA ALA A 83 -15.19 -3.43 -10.50
C ALA A 83 -13.85 -3.19 -9.80
N VAL A 84 -12.73 -3.25 -10.54
CA VAL A 84 -11.40 -2.92 -10.03
C VAL A 84 -11.33 -1.44 -9.60
N SER A 85 -11.80 -0.52 -10.45
CA SER A 85 -11.75 0.91 -10.15
C SER A 85 -12.66 1.30 -8.97
N LEU A 86 -13.82 0.66 -8.81
CA LEU A 86 -14.74 0.92 -7.68
C LEU A 86 -14.11 0.65 -6.32
N PHE A 87 -13.20 -0.33 -6.22
CA PHE A 87 -12.40 -0.52 -5.01
C PHE A 87 -11.57 0.74 -4.69
N PHE A 88 -10.87 1.29 -5.69
CA PHE A 88 -10.03 2.47 -5.49
C PHE A 88 -10.85 3.74 -5.25
N VAL A 89 -12.07 3.84 -5.79
CA VAL A 89 -13.02 4.90 -5.44
C VAL A 89 -13.33 4.87 -3.94
N GLY A 90 -13.76 3.71 -3.43
CA GLY A 90 -14.03 3.54 -2.00
C GLY A 90 -12.81 3.84 -1.14
N TYR A 91 -11.65 3.38 -1.59
CA TYR A 91 -10.36 3.61 -0.93
C TYR A 91 -10.06 5.10 -0.78
N VAL A 92 -10.08 5.85 -1.88
CA VAL A 92 -9.74 7.28 -1.89
C VAL A 92 -10.72 8.11 -1.05
N VAL A 93 -12.02 7.81 -1.11
CA VAL A 93 -13.06 8.56 -0.39
C VAL A 93 -12.83 8.56 1.12
N LEU A 94 -12.43 7.42 1.70
CA LEU A 94 -12.21 7.30 3.15
C LEU A 94 -10.77 7.48 3.59
N GLN A 95 -9.78 7.41 2.70
CA GLN A 95 -8.37 7.50 3.08
C GLN A 95 -8.05 8.84 3.75
N VAL A 96 -8.55 9.96 3.20
CA VAL A 96 -8.33 11.31 3.75
C VAL A 96 -9.06 11.48 5.09
N PRO A 97 -10.39 11.24 5.19
CA PRO A 97 -11.08 11.28 6.49
C PRO A 97 -10.48 10.37 7.56
N ALA A 98 -10.11 9.13 7.20
CA ALA A 98 -9.52 8.18 8.13
C ALA A 98 -8.20 8.71 8.71
N SER A 99 -7.36 9.33 7.87
CA SER A 99 -6.09 9.94 8.31
C SER A 99 -6.29 11.11 9.28
N MET A 100 -7.41 11.84 9.19
CA MET A 100 -7.70 12.97 10.08
C MET A 100 -8.22 12.51 11.45
N VAL A 101 -9.04 11.46 11.47
CA VAL A 101 -9.72 10.98 12.68
C VAL A 101 -8.86 10.02 13.50
N ILE A 102 -7.85 9.39 12.89
CA ILE A 102 -7.07 8.33 13.54
C ILE A 102 -6.39 8.71 14.85
N SER A 103 -5.95 9.98 14.95
CA SER A 103 -5.34 10.50 16.17
C SER A 103 -6.26 10.44 17.39
N ARG A 104 -7.57 10.31 17.18
CA ARG A 104 -8.61 10.27 18.22
C ARG A 104 -9.11 8.85 18.51
N LEU A 105 -8.72 7.87 17.71
CA LEU A 105 -9.22 6.50 17.80
C LEU A 105 -8.15 5.58 18.36
N ARG A 106 -8.57 4.55 19.11
CA ARG A 106 -7.67 3.54 19.68
C ARG A 106 -7.25 2.54 18.60
N PRO A 107 -5.96 2.52 18.17
CA PRO A 107 -5.51 1.65 17.10
C PRO A 107 -5.73 0.16 17.38
N LYS A 108 -5.65 -0.26 18.65
CA LYS A 108 -5.87 -1.65 19.08
C LYS A 108 -7.23 -2.21 18.66
N TYR A 109 -8.26 -1.37 18.55
CA TYR A 109 -9.58 -1.81 18.14
C TYR A 109 -9.87 -1.48 16.68
N LEU A 110 -9.39 -0.32 16.20
CA LEU A 110 -9.66 0.15 14.85
C LEU A 110 -9.07 -0.77 13.78
N LEU A 111 -7.78 -1.10 13.89
CA LEU A 111 -7.05 -1.90 12.89
C LEU A 111 -7.60 -3.34 12.79
N PRO A 112 -7.82 -4.07 13.91
CA PRO A 112 -8.44 -5.39 13.87
C PRO A 112 -9.86 -5.37 13.32
N THR A 113 -10.68 -4.38 13.71
CA THR A 113 -12.04 -4.25 13.22
C THR A 113 -12.06 -4.02 11.71
N ALA A 114 -11.19 -3.15 11.20
CA ALA A 114 -11.06 -2.93 9.75
C ALA A 114 -10.67 -4.23 9.04
N SER A 115 -9.75 -5.02 9.60
CA SER A 115 -9.32 -6.30 9.04
C SER A 115 -10.47 -7.31 8.96
N LEU A 116 -11.26 -7.39 10.04
CA LEU A 116 -12.44 -8.23 10.11
C LEU A 116 -13.48 -7.81 9.07
N LEU A 117 -13.73 -6.51 8.90
CA LEU A 117 -14.70 -6.00 7.93
C LEU A 117 -14.25 -6.29 6.50
N VAL A 118 -12.97 -6.08 6.18
CA VAL A 118 -12.39 -6.44 4.88
C VAL A 118 -12.54 -7.94 4.62
N GLY A 119 -12.11 -8.80 5.56
CA GLY A 119 -12.19 -10.25 5.40
C GLY A 119 -13.62 -10.77 5.31
N THR A 120 -14.54 -10.23 6.11
CA THR A 120 -15.97 -10.58 6.07
C THR A 120 -16.60 -10.17 4.73
N THR A 121 -16.31 -8.96 4.26
CA THR A 121 -16.82 -8.47 2.96
C THR A 121 -16.25 -9.30 1.80
N ALA A 122 -14.98 -9.72 1.89
CA ALA A 122 -14.37 -10.64 0.93
C ALA A 122 -15.10 -12.00 0.93
N CYS A 123 -15.37 -12.60 2.10
CA CYS A 123 -16.19 -13.81 2.19
C CYS A 123 -17.59 -13.62 1.58
N CYS A 124 -18.23 -12.48 1.82
CA CYS A 124 -19.53 -12.15 1.22
C CYS A 124 -19.49 -12.07 -0.31
N MET A 125 -18.33 -11.75 -0.92
CA MET A 125 -18.15 -11.75 -2.38
C MET A 125 -18.47 -13.12 -3.00
N SER A 126 -18.17 -14.20 -2.29
CA SER A 126 -18.46 -15.58 -2.72
C SER A 126 -19.95 -15.90 -2.87
N LEU A 127 -20.83 -15.07 -2.30
CA LEU A 127 -22.29 -15.24 -2.30
C LEU A 127 -22.97 -14.51 -3.45
N VAL A 128 -22.25 -13.64 -4.16
CA VAL A 128 -22.80 -12.80 -5.22
C VAL A 128 -23.27 -13.65 -6.42
N LYS A 129 -24.32 -13.17 -7.08
CA LYS A 129 -24.94 -13.80 -8.25
C LYS A 129 -25.13 -12.85 -9.44
N ASN A 130 -24.79 -11.56 -9.29
CA ASN A 130 -24.94 -10.56 -10.34
C ASN A 130 -23.82 -9.51 -10.28
N PRO A 131 -23.56 -8.75 -11.37
CA PRO A 131 -22.47 -7.77 -11.41
C PRO A 131 -22.66 -6.63 -10.41
N ALA A 132 -23.90 -6.19 -10.18
CA ALA A 132 -24.22 -5.13 -9.22
C ALA A 132 -23.77 -5.45 -7.79
N GLY A 133 -23.91 -6.70 -7.35
CA GLY A 133 -23.42 -7.15 -6.05
C GLY A 133 -21.89 -7.11 -5.96
N VAL A 134 -21.19 -7.41 -7.05
CA VAL A 134 -19.73 -7.31 -7.12
C VAL A 134 -19.29 -5.86 -6.99
N PHE A 135 -19.95 -4.95 -7.70
CA PHE A 135 -19.67 -3.52 -7.63
C PHE A 135 -19.87 -2.95 -6.22
N ALA A 136 -21.00 -3.29 -5.58
CA ALA A 136 -21.30 -2.85 -4.23
C ALA A 136 -20.27 -3.35 -3.21
N LEU A 137 -19.94 -4.64 -3.23
CA LEU A 137 -18.95 -5.21 -2.31
C LEU A 137 -17.53 -4.72 -2.60
N ARG A 138 -17.19 -4.45 -3.87
CA ARG A 138 -15.90 -3.82 -4.24
C ARG A 138 -15.75 -2.44 -3.64
N LEU A 139 -16.79 -1.61 -3.72
CA LEU A 139 -16.80 -0.29 -3.10
C LEU A 139 -16.64 -0.41 -1.58
N MET A 140 -17.38 -1.31 -0.93
CA MET A 140 -17.27 -1.57 0.51
C MET A 140 -15.88 -2.05 0.94
N LEU A 141 -15.27 -2.95 0.18
CA LEU A 141 -13.90 -3.41 0.41
C LEU A 141 -12.92 -2.23 0.37
N GLY A 142 -13.05 -1.36 -0.62
CA GLY A 142 -12.25 -0.14 -0.73
C GLY A 142 -12.40 0.76 0.49
N LEU A 143 -13.65 1.01 0.92
CA LEU A 143 -13.97 1.82 2.09
C LEU A 143 -13.31 1.29 3.37
N PHE A 144 -13.37 -0.03 3.61
CA PHE A 144 -12.78 -0.63 4.81
C PHE A 144 -11.25 -0.69 4.74
N ASP A 145 -10.67 -0.96 3.56
CA ASP A 145 -9.22 -1.00 3.39
C ASP A 145 -8.57 0.40 3.46
N ALA A 146 -9.32 1.47 3.16
CA ALA A 146 -8.85 2.86 3.24
C ALA A 146 -8.27 3.24 4.62
N ILE A 147 -8.76 2.59 5.67
CA ILE A 147 -8.38 2.87 7.06
C ILE A 147 -6.97 2.33 7.35
N PHE A 148 -6.54 1.27 6.66
CA PHE A 148 -5.40 0.46 7.08
C PHE A 148 -4.06 1.18 7.03
N VAL A 149 -3.69 1.68 5.85
CA VAL A 149 -2.39 2.32 5.63
C VAL A 149 -2.17 3.52 6.54
N PRO A 150 -3.07 4.52 6.63
CA PRO A 150 -2.87 5.65 7.53
C PRO A 150 -2.81 5.19 9.01
N SER A 151 -3.54 4.13 9.37
CA SER A 151 -3.51 3.56 10.71
C SER A 151 -2.19 2.92 11.09
N LEU A 152 -1.66 2.08 10.21
CA LEU A 152 -0.37 1.42 10.42
C LEU A 152 0.76 2.44 10.50
N VAL A 153 0.79 3.41 9.58
CA VAL A 153 1.81 4.47 9.61
C VAL A 153 1.74 5.26 10.91
N PHE A 154 0.53 5.64 11.35
CA PHE A 154 0.34 6.42 12.58
C PHE A 154 0.74 5.66 13.85
N ILE A 155 0.31 4.39 14.00
CA ILE A 155 0.65 3.61 15.19
C ILE A 155 2.15 3.30 15.23
N ILE A 156 2.76 2.90 14.11
CA ILE A 156 4.20 2.62 14.05
C ILE A 156 4.99 3.90 14.35
N GLY A 157 4.57 5.05 13.80
CA GLY A 157 5.17 6.35 14.12
C GLY A 157 5.04 6.79 15.58
N SER A 158 4.09 6.23 16.33
CA SER A 158 3.88 6.51 17.76
C SER A 158 4.79 5.67 18.68
N TRP A 159 5.43 4.63 18.17
CA TRP A 159 6.28 3.71 18.96
C TRP A 159 7.75 3.77 18.58
N TYR A 160 8.05 3.95 17.30
CA TYR A 160 9.41 3.85 16.76
C TYR A 160 10.04 5.22 16.49
N THR A 161 11.37 5.26 16.59
CA THR A 161 12.15 6.45 16.24
C THR A 161 12.23 6.65 14.72
N LYS A 162 12.68 7.83 14.27
CA LYS A 162 12.85 8.12 12.83
C LYS A 162 13.79 7.13 12.14
N GLU A 163 14.89 6.76 12.81
CA GLU A 163 15.92 5.83 12.32
C GLU A 163 15.39 4.39 12.23
N GLU A 164 14.45 4.05 13.11
CA GLU A 164 13.85 2.72 13.20
C GLU A 164 12.68 2.52 12.23
N LEU A 165 11.98 3.60 11.88
CA LEU A 165 10.74 3.60 11.13
C LEU A 165 10.91 3.01 9.72
N ALA A 166 11.96 3.44 9.00
CA ALA A 166 12.16 3.07 7.60
C ALA A 166 12.27 1.55 7.41
N LYS A 167 13.10 0.89 8.22
CA LYS A 167 13.33 -0.57 8.14
C LYS A 167 12.05 -1.37 8.39
N ARG A 168 11.27 -0.95 9.39
CA ARG A 168 10.03 -1.63 9.81
C ARG A 168 8.90 -1.40 8.82
N THR A 169 8.83 -0.19 8.28
CA THR A 169 7.90 0.15 7.20
C THR A 169 8.19 -0.67 5.95
N ALA A 170 9.46 -0.74 5.53
CA ALA A 170 9.87 -1.59 4.42
C ALA A 170 9.49 -3.06 4.67
N PHE A 171 9.75 -3.59 5.87
CA PHE A 171 9.41 -4.97 6.20
C PHE A 171 7.92 -5.26 6.02
N TYR A 172 6.99 -4.50 6.62
CA TYR A 172 5.57 -4.82 6.46
C TYR A 172 5.07 -4.60 5.02
N LEU A 173 5.64 -3.61 4.29
CA LEU A 173 5.26 -3.34 2.90
C LEU A 173 5.64 -4.48 1.95
N THR A 174 6.69 -5.26 2.24
CA THR A 174 7.01 -6.48 1.45
C THR A 174 5.88 -7.51 1.45
N GLY A 175 4.95 -7.44 2.42
CA GLY A 175 3.73 -8.24 2.43
C GLY A 175 2.89 -8.08 1.15
N ASN A 176 2.92 -6.91 0.50
CA ASN A 176 2.23 -6.71 -0.78
C ASN A 176 2.82 -7.56 -1.91
N GLU A 177 4.14 -7.59 -2.06
CA GLU A 177 4.78 -8.37 -3.12
C GLU A 177 4.60 -9.87 -2.89
N ILE A 178 4.76 -10.30 -1.63
CA ILE A 178 4.52 -11.69 -1.23
C ILE A 178 3.05 -12.08 -1.46
N SER A 179 2.10 -11.16 -1.28
CA SER A 179 0.69 -11.42 -1.59
C SER A 179 0.45 -11.79 -3.05
N GLY A 180 1.18 -11.18 -4.01
CA GLY A 180 1.06 -11.54 -5.43
C GLY A 180 1.46 -13.00 -5.69
N ALA A 181 2.55 -13.44 -5.07
CA ALA A 181 3.03 -14.82 -5.17
C ALA A 181 2.07 -15.80 -4.47
N VAL A 182 1.68 -15.52 -3.22
CA VAL A 182 0.76 -16.35 -2.45
C VAL A 182 -0.62 -16.42 -3.12
N GLY A 183 -1.11 -15.31 -3.67
CA GLY A 183 -2.38 -15.25 -4.38
C GLY A 183 -2.40 -16.11 -5.64
N GLY A 184 -1.31 -16.11 -6.42
CA GLY A 184 -1.14 -17.03 -7.55
C GLY A 184 -1.14 -18.50 -7.13
N LEU A 185 -0.45 -18.85 -6.04
CA LEU A 185 -0.45 -20.23 -5.51
C LEU A 185 -1.84 -20.67 -5.03
N ILE A 186 -2.53 -19.83 -4.25
CA ILE A 186 -3.89 -20.13 -3.76
C ILE A 186 -4.84 -20.27 -4.95
N ALA A 187 -4.83 -19.32 -5.87
CA ALA A 187 -5.69 -19.35 -7.05
C ALA A 187 -5.41 -20.57 -7.94
N GLY A 188 -4.15 -20.94 -8.13
CA GLY A 188 -3.78 -22.14 -8.87
C GLY A 188 -4.26 -23.43 -8.19
N GLY A 189 -4.07 -23.53 -6.87
CA GLY A 189 -4.51 -24.67 -6.07
C GLY A 189 -6.03 -24.83 -6.03
N VAL A 190 -6.75 -23.71 -5.89
CA VAL A 190 -8.22 -23.66 -5.94
C VAL A 190 -8.74 -24.06 -7.32
N SER A 191 -8.11 -23.54 -8.38
CA SER A 191 -8.47 -23.87 -9.77
C SER A 191 -8.34 -25.36 -10.05
N ALA A 192 -7.26 -25.98 -9.57
CA ALA A 192 -6.94 -27.38 -9.81
C ALA A 192 -7.82 -28.35 -8.99
N ASN A 193 -8.15 -28.02 -7.73
CA ASN A 193 -8.67 -29.00 -6.78
C ASN A 193 -10.05 -28.67 -6.19
N LEU A 194 -10.49 -27.41 -6.24
CA LEU A 194 -11.70 -26.95 -5.56
C LEU A 194 -12.80 -26.46 -6.50
N ASN A 195 -12.53 -26.38 -7.80
CA ASN A 195 -13.57 -26.02 -8.75
C ASN A 195 -14.67 -27.12 -8.81
N GLY A 196 -15.91 -26.75 -8.46
CA GLY A 196 -17.04 -27.69 -8.34
C GLY A 196 -17.15 -28.37 -6.97
N ALA A 197 -16.15 -28.22 -6.09
CA ALA A 197 -16.21 -28.78 -4.75
C ALA A 197 -17.35 -28.15 -3.94
N LEU A 198 -18.16 -28.99 -3.29
CA LEU A 198 -19.41 -28.61 -2.60
C LEU A 198 -20.37 -27.78 -3.49
N GLY A 199 -20.33 -27.99 -4.81
CA GLY A 199 -21.18 -27.27 -5.77
C GLY A 199 -20.83 -25.78 -5.93
N LYS A 200 -19.61 -25.36 -5.54
CA LYS A 200 -19.15 -23.98 -5.67
C LYS A 200 -18.09 -23.85 -6.75
N ALA A 201 -18.17 -22.79 -7.55
CA ALA A 201 -17.14 -22.43 -8.51
C ALA A 201 -15.83 -22.05 -7.81
N GLY A 202 -14.68 -22.29 -8.47
CA GLY A 202 -13.35 -22.02 -7.90
C GLY A 202 -13.19 -20.59 -7.37
N TRP A 203 -13.67 -19.58 -8.10
CA TRP A 203 -13.58 -18.18 -7.66
C TRP A 203 -14.26 -17.90 -6.30
N ARG A 204 -15.33 -18.64 -5.96
CA ARG A 204 -16.02 -18.50 -4.67
C ARG A 204 -15.15 -19.02 -3.53
N TRP A 205 -14.50 -20.16 -3.73
CA TRP A 205 -13.53 -20.71 -2.78
C TRP A 205 -12.35 -19.78 -2.54
N LEU A 206 -11.88 -19.12 -3.60
CA LEU A 206 -10.79 -18.16 -3.55
C LEU A 206 -11.09 -17.02 -2.56
N PHE A 207 -12.27 -16.39 -2.68
CA PHE A 207 -12.70 -15.34 -1.74
C PHE A 207 -12.96 -15.84 -0.32
N ILE A 208 -13.46 -17.08 -0.16
CA ILE A 208 -13.66 -17.69 1.17
C ILE A 208 -12.32 -17.90 1.87
N ILE A 209 -11.33 -18.47 1.17
CA ILE A 209 -10.02 -18.78 1.74
C ILE A 209 -9.32 -17.48 2.13
N GLU A 210 -9.16 -16.54 1.20
CA GLU A 210 -8.47 -15.27 1.47
C GLU A 210 -9.21 -14.42 2.52
N GLY A 211 -10.55 -14.36 2.45
CA GLY A 211 -11.37 -13.67 3.44
C GLY A 211 -11.22 -14.28 4.84
N SER A 212 -11.19 -15.62 4.96
CA SER A 212 -10.98 -16.30 6.24
C SER A 212 -9.59 -16.05 6.83
N MET A 213 -8.56 -15.93 5.98
CA MET A 213 -7.22 -15.54 6.40
C MET A 213 -7.22 -14.12 6.98
N ALA A 214 -7.85 -13.17 6.29
CA ALA A 214 -7.97 -11.79 6.77
C ALA A 214 -8.76 -11.72 8.09
N ILE A 215 -9.87 -12.47 8.23
CA ILE A 215 -10.62 -12.55 9.47
C ILE A 215 -9.74 -13.07 10.62
N SER A 216 -8.97 -14.13 10.36
CA SER A 216 -8.08 -14.73 11.37
C SER A 216 -7.01 -13.73 11.81
N VAL A 217 -6.37 -13.02 10.87
CA VAL A 217 -5.41 -11.97 11.18
C VAL A 217 -6.08 -10.84 11.98
N GLY A 218 -7.28 -10.42 11.59
CA GLY A 218 -8.08 -9.45 12.33
C GLY A 218 -8.32 -9.87 13.78
N LEU A 219 -8.77 -11.11 14.03
CA LEU A 219 -8.98 -11.62 15.39
C LEU A 219 -7.70 -11.60 16.22
N THR A 220 -6.57 -12.02 15.66
CA THR A 220 -5.28 -11.98 16.38
C THR A 220 -4.83 -10.56 16.72
N GLY A 221 -5.25 -9.56 15.93
CA GLY A 221 -4.90 -8.16 16.12
C GLY A 221 -5.38 -7.58 17.44
N TYR A 222 -6.55 -8.01 17.96
CA TYR A 222 -7.05 -7.53 19.27
C TYR A 222 -6.14 -7.91 20.45
N PHE A 223 -5.38 -8.99 20.29
CA PHE A 223 -4.45 -9.50 21.31
C PHE A 223 -3.03 -8.97 21.12
N LEU A 224 -2.60 -8.77 19.87
CA LEU A 224 -1.22 -8.40 19.53
C LEU A 224 -0.99 -6.89 19.51
N LEU A 225 -1.95 -6.11 19.00
CA LEU A 225 -1.71 -4.69 18.76
C LEU A 225 -1.60 -3.87 20.06
N PRO A 226 -0.63 -2.95 20.13
CA PRO A 226 -0.60 -1.93 21.17
C PRO A 226 -1.64 -0.84 20.92
N ASP A 227 -1.93 -0.06 21.96
CA ASP A 227 -2.52 1.27 21.81
C ASP A 227 -1.35 2.29 21.77
N TYR A 228 -1.44 3.36 22.55
CA TYR A 228 -0.36 4.33 22.74
C TYR A 228 0.58 3.93 23.87
N PRO A 229 1.81 4.47 23.91
CA PRO A 229 2.76 4.25 25.02
C PRO A 229 2.19 4.48 26.42
N SER A 230 1.28 5.44 26.57
CA SER A 230 0.61 5.75 27.84
C SER A 230 -0.42 4.70 28.29
N ASN A 231 -1.11 4.03 27.36
CA ASN A 231 -2.30 3.23 27.66
C ASN A 231 -2.17 1.73 27.31
N THR A 232 -1.00 1.28 26.83
CA THR A 232 -0.84 -0.12 26.41
C THR A 232 -0.67 -1.04 27.62
N PRO A 233 -1.61 -1.99 27.88
CA PRO A 233 -1.71 -2.68 29.17
C PRO A 233 -0.58 -3.69 29.45
N TRP A 234 0.08 -4.20 28.41
CA TRP A 234 1.14 -5.20 28.49
C TRP A 234 2.56 -4.60 28.48
N ILE A 235 2.68 -3.27 28.43
CA ILE A 235 3.95 -2.54 28.61
C ILE A 235 3.84 -1.80 29.95
N ARG A 236 4.70 -2.16 30.90
CA ARG A 236 4.64 -1.71 32.31
C ARG A 236 6.05 -1.44 32.85
N GLY A 237 6.12 -0.69 33.96
CA GLY A 237 7.36 -0.38 34.65
C GLY A 237 8.37 0.31 33.72
N ASP A 238 9.61 -0.16 33.77
CA ASP A 238 10.77 0.40 33.06
C ASP A 238 10.55 0.48 31.54
N GLU A 239 9.85 -0.50 30.94
CA GLU A 239 9.55 -0.48 29.50
C GLU A 239 8.63 0.69 29.12
N ARG A 240 7.67 1.05 29.98
CA ARG A 240 6.77 2.19 29.75
C ARG A 240 7.52 3.51 29.95
N ALA A 241 8.34 3.60 30.99
CA ALA A 241 9.20 4.76 31.22
C ALA A 241 10.13 5.00 30.02
N CYS A 242 10.78 3.94 29.54
CA CYS A 242 11.59 3.96 28.32
C CYS A 242 10.79 4.44 27.10
N ALA A 243 9.58 3.93 26.87
CA ALA A 243 8.76 4.33 25.73
C ALA A 243 8.36 5.82 25.78
N LEU A 244 8.02 6.35 26.96
CA LEU A 244 7.67 7.76 27.15
C LEU A 244 8.90 8.68 26.98
N LEU A 245 10.04 8.32 27.57
CA LEU A 245 11.30 9.05 27.41
C LEU A 245 11.75 9.09 25.94
N ARG A 246 11.57 8.00 25.19
CA ARG A 246 11.87 7.96 23.75
C ARG A 246 11.01 8.91 22.92
N LEU A 247 9.74 9.08 23.29
CA LEU A 247 8.85 10.05 22.64
C LEU A 247 9.26 11.49 22.96
N GLU A 248 9.59 11.75 24.22
CA GLU A 248 10.03 13.06 24.71
C GLU A 248 11.33 13.51 24.06
N ARG A 249 12.34 12.62 23.97
CA ARG A 249 13.61 12.86 23.27
C ARG A 249 13.43 13.24 21.80
N GLN A 250 12.36 12.79 21.15
CA GLN A 250 12.09 13.13 19.75
C GLN A 250 11.35 14.47 19.58
N GLY A 251 11.03 15.16 20.67
CA GLY A 251 10.16 16.34 20.65
C GLY A 251 8.75 16.03 20.12
N ARG A 252 8.40 14.74 20.03
CA ARG A 252 7.12 14.28 19.52
C ARG A 252 6.13 14.22 20.68
N LYS A 253 5.44 15.33 20.93
CA LYS A 253 4.14 15.23 21.59
C LYS A 253 3.25 14.39 20.67
N VAL A 254 2.55 13.37 21.19
CA VAL A 254 1.52 12.58 20.46
C VAL A 254 0.31 13.47 20.09
N ALA A 255 0.51 14.79 20.01
CA ALA A 255 -0.48 15.76 19.66
C ALA A 255 -0.68 15.75 18.14
N PRO A 256 -1.93 15.78 17.67
CA PRO A 256 -2.25 15.81 16.26
C PRO A 256 -1.62 17.03 15.63
N THR A 257 -0.68 16.83 14.70
CA THR A 257 -0.32 17.87 13.76
C THR A 257 -1.56 18.15 12.92
N LYS A 258 -2.28 19.22 13.28
CA LYS A 258 -3.39 19.72 12.48
C LYS A 258 -2.79 20.14 11.14
N ILE A 259 -3.05 19.38 10.09
CA ILE A 259 -2.80 19.84 8.72
C ILE A 259 -3.73 21.05 8.55
N GLY A 260 -3.16 22.25 8.64
CA GLY A 260 -3.90 23.49 8.46
C GLY A 260 -4.31 23.63 7.00
N MET A 261 -5.50 24.20 6.76
CA MET A 261 -5.97 24.57 5.41
C MET A 261 -4.93 25.43 4.67
N HIS A 262 -4.14 26.20 5.41
CA HIS A 262 -3.02 26.98 4.87
C HIS A 262 -1.90 26.11 4.28
N THR A 263 -1.46 25.07 5.00
CA THR A 263 -0.47 24.10 4.50
C THR A 263 -0.98 23.38 3.24
N ALA A 264 -2.25 23.02 3.23
CA ALA A 264 -2.87 22.40 2.05
C ALA A 264 -2.92 23.34 0.85
N LYS A 265 -3.30 24.60 1.05
CA LYS A 265 -3.29 25.61 0.00
C LYS A 265 -1.88 25.84 -0.55
N ASN A 266 -0.88 25.97 0.32
CA ASN A 266 0.51 26.19 -0.11
C ASN A 266 1.05 25.01 -0.93
N LEU A 267 0.76 23.77 -0.51
CA LEU A 267 1.14 22.58 -1.27
C LEU A 267 0.47 22.55 -2.64
N LEU A 268 -0.85 22.78 -2.70
CA LEU A 268 -1.61 22.75 -3.96
C LEU A 268 -1.26 23.90 -4.89
N CYS A 269 -0.71 25.00 -4.41
CA CYS A 269 -0.19 26.08 -5.25
C CYS A 269 1.24 25.80 -5.77
N THR A 270 1.91 24.74 -5.29
CA THR A 270 3.29 24.42 -5.68
C THR A 270 3.29 23.55 -6.95
N PRO A 271 3.98 23.93 -8.04
CA PRO A 271 3.95 23.16 -9.29
C PRO A 271 4.55 21.75 -9.16
N TYR A 272 5.52 21.56 -8.25
CA TYR A 272 6.20 20.28 -8.04
C TYR A 272 5.25 19.15 -7.62
N ILE A 273 4.17 19.43 -6.87
CA ILE A 273 3.24 18.37 -6.46
C ILE A 273 2.52 17.75 -7.65
N TYR A 274 2.21 18.55 -8.68
CA TYR A 274 1.56 18.08 -9.90
C TYR A 274 2.52 17.26 -10.75
N LEU A 275 3.77 17.70 -10.89
CA LEU A 275 4.80 16.94 -11.61
C LEU A 275 5.06 15.58 -10.95
N LEU A 276 5.19 15.54 -9.62
CA LEU A 276 5.37 14.30 -8.87
C LEU A 276 4.14 13.39 -8.96
N SER A 277 2.94 13.97 -8.93
CA SER A 277 1.70 13.19 -9.10
C SER A 277 1.60 12.60 -10.50
N ILE A 278 1.93 13.37 -11.55
CA ILE A 278 1.95 12.88 -12.94
C ILE A 278 2.99 11.78 -13.12
N ALA A 279 4.21 11.97 -12.61
CA ALA A 279 5.25 10.95 -12.67
C ALA A 279 4.80 9.65 -11.98
N TYR A 280 4.18 9.75 -10.81
CA TYR A 280 3.66 8.59 -10.09
C TYR A 280 2.50 7.92 -10.83
N VAL A 281 1.60 8.69 -11.46
CA VAL A 281 0.54 8.17 -12.35
C VAL A 281 1.15 7.39 -13.51
N CYS A 282 2.20 7.89 -14.15
CA CYS A 282 2.89 7.19 -15.24
C CYS A 282 3.51 5.86 -14.79
N ILE A 283 4.16 5.83 -13.61
CA ILE A 283 4.71 4.59 -13.02
C ILE A 283 3.58 3.58 -12.75
N HIS A 284 2.43 4.01 -12.25
CA HIS A 284 1.30 3.10 -12.04
C HIS A 284 0.72 2.58 -13.35
N ILE A 285 0.61 3.42 -14.38
CA ILE A 285 0.16 3.00 -15.72
C ILE A 285 1.13 1.97 -16.30
N SER A 286 2.45 2.20 -16.18
CA SER A 286 3.46 1.25 -16.65
C SER A 286 3.38 -0.10 -15.91
N ASN A 287 2.84 -0.15 -14.70
CA ASN A 287 2.71 -1.39 -13.92
C ASN A 287 1.31 -2.05 -13.97
N SER A 288 0.39 -1.55 -14.80
CA SER A 288 -0.98 -2.08 -14.87
C SER A 288 -1.12 -3.39 -15.67
N ILE A 289 -0.26 -3.65 -16.65
CA ILE A 289 -0.28 -4.90 -17.45
C ILE A 289 0.13 -6.12 -16.60
N PRO A 290 1.14 -6.04 -15.71
CA PRO A 290 1.48 -7.14 -14.82
C PRO A 290 0.32 -7.80 -14.08
N LEU A 291 -0.63 -6.99 -13.59
CA LEU A 291 -1.82 -7.43 -12.89
C LEU A 291 -2.75 -8.29 -13.78
N ASN A 292 -2.64 -8.16 -15.09
CA ASN A 292 -3.46 -8.85 -16.08
C ASN A 292 -2.75 -10.07 -16.69
N PHE A 293 -1.51 -10.39 -16.33
CA PHE A 293 -0.77 -11.53 -16.94
C PHE A 293 -1.49 -12.87 -16.76
N VAL A 294 -2.14 -13.11 -15.62
CA VAL A 294 -2.91 -14.34 -15.41
C VAL A 294 -4.00 -14.48 -16.48
N ILE A 295 -4.70 -13.36 -16.79
CA ILE A 295 -5.74 -13.30 -17.82
C ILE A 295 -5.13 -13.50 -19.21
N ILE A 296 -3.99 -12.85 -19.51
CA ILE A 296 -3.29 -12.98 -20.79
C ILE A 296 -2.93 -14.45 -21.05
N ILE A 297 -2.25 -15.11 -20.11
CA ILE A 297 -1.83 -16.51 -20.24
C ILE A 297 -3.05 -17.42 -20.37
N ASN A 298 -4.12 -17.18 -19.59
CA ASN A 298 -5.35 -17.97 -19.70
C ASN A 298 -6.03 -17.81 -21.08
N LYS A 299 -6.06 -16.60 -21.64
CA LYS A 299 -6.60 -16.33 -22.99
C LYS A 299 -5.76 -16.94 -24.12
N MET A 300 -4.49 -17.23 -23.88
CA MET A 300 -3.64 -17.98 -24.82
C MET A 300 -3.96 -19.49 -24.87
N GLY A 301 -4.93 -19.96 -24.08
CA GLY A 301 -5.39 -21.36 -24.08
C GLY A 301 -4.81 -22.22 -22.93
N TYR A 302 -4.02 -21.64 -22.04
CA TYR A 302 -3.53 -22.35 -20.86
C TYR A 302 -4.59 -22.44 -19.75
N SER A 303 -4.54 -23.52 -18.97
CA SER A 303 -5.43 -23.71 -17.83
C SER A 303 -5.27 -22.60 -16.79
N ALA A 304 -6.36 -22.24 -16.11
CA ALA A 304 -6.32 -21.22 -15.06
C ALA A 304 -5.33 -21.59 -13.95
N ALA A 305 -5.20 -22.87 -13.58
CA ALA A 305 -4.20 -23.34 -12.63
C ALA A 305 -2.77 -23.00 -13.08
N TYR A 306 -2.42 -23.35 -14.32
CA TYR A 306 -1.09 -23.09 -14.88
C TYR A 306 -0.79 -21.60 -14.98
N SER A 307 -1.75 -20.79 -15.45
CA SER A 307 -1.60 -19.33 -15.53
C SER A 307 -1.33 -18.68 -14.18
N ASN A 308 -2.02 -19.13 -13.13
CA ASN A 308 -1.84 -18.60 -11.77
C ASN A 308 -0.48 -19.03 -11.17
N TYR A 309 -0.03 -20.25 -11.42
CA TYR A 309 1.28 -20.71 -10.97
C TYR A 309 2.44 -19.95 -11.62
N LEU A 310 2.34 -19.64 -12.91
CA LEU A 310 3.40 -18.90 -13.63
C LEU A 310 3.61 -17.47 -13.15
N VAL A 311 2.59 -16.86 -12.54
CA VAL A 311 2.69 -15.51 -12.00
C VAL A 311 3.39 -15.48 -10.63
N THR A 312 3.42 -16.62 -9.93
CA THR A 312 4.11 -16.74 -8.63
C THR A 312 5.61 -16.35 -8.70
N PRO A 313 6.44 -16.95 -9.57
CA PRO A 313 7.87 -16.59 -9.66
C PRO A 313 8.09 -15.14 -10.11
N ILE A 314 7.16 -14.55 -10.87
CA ILE A 314 7.23 -13.16 -11.32
C ILE A 314 7.17 -12.20 -10.12
N TYR A 315 6.23 -12.42 -9.19
CA TYR A 315 6.15 -11.61 -7.96
C TYR A 315 7.28 -11.87 -6.98
N ILE A 316 7.81 -13.10 -6.91
CA ILE A 316 9.01 -13.39 -6.11
C ILE A 316 10.21 -12.58 -6.62
N LEU A 317 10.40 -12.52 -7.95
CA LEU A 317 11.44 -11.69 -8.54
C LEU A 317 11.24 -10.21 -8.19
N SER A 318 9.99 -9.71 -8.27
CA SER A 318 9.67 -8.33 -7.88
C SER A 318 10.07 -8.02 -6.43
N ALA A 319 9.74 -8.92 -5.49
CA ALA A 319 10.11 -8.77 -4.08
C ALA A 319 11.64 -8.71 -3.87
N ILE A 320 12.40 -9.56 -4.58
CA ILE A 320 13.87 -9.56 -4.52
C ILE A 320 14.41 -8.23 -5.08
N CYS A 321 13.91 -7.79 -6.22
CA CYS A 321 14.33 -6.54 -6.85
C CYS A 321 13.99 -5.32 -6.01
N ALA A 322 12.90 -5.33 -5.23
CA ALA A 322 12.59 -4.27 -4.28
C ALA A 322 13.66 -4.08 -3.22
N ILE A 323 14.19 -5.18 -2.69
CA ILE A 323 15.27 -5.14 -1.71
C ILE A 323 16.55 -4.63 -2.37
N VAL A 324 16.90 -5.18 -3.54
CA VAL A 324 18.13 -4.81 -4.27
C VAL A 324 18.11 -3.35 -4.69
N PHE A 325 17.03 -2.85 -5.29
CA PHE A 325 16.92 -1.47 -5.74
C PHE A 325 16.88 -0.49 -4.57
N ALA A 326 16.28 -0.85 -3.44
CA ALA A 326 16.37 -0.06 -2.22
C ALA A 326 17.82 0.07 -1.74
N PHE A 327 18.58 -1.04 -1.68
CA PHE A 327 19.99 -1.00 -1.30
C PHE A 327 20.86 -0.17 -2.25
N ILE A 328 20.66 -0.32 -3.56
CA ILE A 328 21.40 0.46 -4.57
C ILE A 328 21.05 1.95 -4.43
N SER A 329 19.76 2.26 -4.33
CA SER A 329 19.27 3.63 -4.16
C SER A 329 19.84 4.30 -2.91
N ASP A 330 19.89 3.58 -1.78
CA ASP A 330 20.41 4.10 -0.53
C ASP A 330 21.94 4.21 -0.53
N HIS A 331 22.65 3.25 -1.15
CA HIS A 331 24.11 3.26 -1.21
C HIS A 331 24.66 4.41 -2.05
N TYR A 332 24.06 4.66 -3.21
CA TYR A 332 24.49 5.75 -4.10
C TYR A 332 23.81 7.08 -3.78
N ASN A 333 22.72 7.08 -3.01
CA ASN A 333 21.87 8.25 -2.74
C ASN A 333 21.31 8.91 -4.01
N GLU A 334 21.23 8.17 -5.11
CA GLU A 334 20.87 8.63 -6.46
C GLU A 334 19.50 8.05 -6.88
N ARG A 335 18.44 8.38 -6.13
CA ARG A 335 17.07 7.84 -6.32
C ARG A 335 16.52 8.06 -7.73
N VAL A 336 16.75 9.25 -8.28
CA VAL A 336 16.22 9.65 -9.59
C VAL A 336 16.80 8.78 -10.70
N TRP A 337 18.10 8.49 -10.65
CA TRP A 337 18.76 7.66 -11.65
C TRP A 337 18.31 6.20 -11.57
N VAL A 338 18.08 5.68 -10.37
CA VAL A 338 17.49 4.34 -10.20
C VAL A 338 16.09 4.27 -10.83
N ILE A 339 15.23 5.26 -10.56
CA ILE A 339 13.88 5.34 -11.15
C ILE A 339 13.97 5.41 -12.68
N ILE A 340 14.80 6.30 -13.23
CA ILE A 340 14.96 6.46 -14.68
C ILE A 340 15.47 5.17 -15.31
N ALA A 341 16.49 4.53 -14.73
CA ALA A 341 17.08 3.31 -15.28
C ALA A 341 16.06 2.17 -15.35
N VAL A 342 15.29 1.96 -14.29
CA VAL A 342 14.30 0.89 -14.22
C VAL A 342 13.09 1.18 -15.12
N GLU A 343 12.56 2.41 -15.14
CA GLU A 343 11.45 2.74 -16.06
C GLU A 343 11.89 2.71 -17.52
N SER A 344 13.14 3.06 -17.83
CA SER A 344 13.70 2.92 -19.18
C SER A 344 13.79 1.46 -19.60
N TRP A 345 14.16 0.57 -18.68
CA TRP A 345 14.15 -0.87 -18.90
C TRP A 345 12.73 -1.41 -19.14
N VAL A 346 11.77 -1.01 -18.32
CA VAL A 346 10.36 -1.39 -18.47
C VAL A 346 9.81 -0.89 -19.81
N ALA A 347 10.09 0.36 -20.18
CA ALA A 347 9.69 0.93 -21.46
C ALA A 347 10.30 0.19 -22.66
N PHE A 348 11.57 -0.19 -22.58
CA PHE A 348 12.23 -0.99 -23.60
C PHE A 348 11.54 -2.35 -23.80
N TRP A 349 11.20 -3.05 -22.72
CA TRP A 349 10.49 -4.32 -22.81
C TRP A 349 9.06 -4.18 -23.32
N TYR A 350 8.36 -3.11 -22.95
CA TYR A 350 7.06 -2.81 -23.56
C TYR A 350 7.16 -2.51 -25.04
N MET A 351 8.22 -1.85 -25.50
CA MET A 351 8.44 -1.62 -26.92
C MET A 351 8.67 -2.94 -27.67
N ILE A 352 9.45 -3.87 -27.10
CA ILE A 352 9.62 -5.22 -27.67
C ILE A 352 8.27 -5.94 -27.74
N LEU A 353 7.52 -5.96 -26.64
CA LEU A 353 6.21 -6.59 -26.59
C LEU A 353 5.28 -5.95 -27.62
N PHE A 354 5.24 -4.62 -27.75
CA PHE A 354 4.41 -3.92 -28.72
C PHE A 354 4.77 -4.28 -30.17
N VAL A 355 6.06 -4.31 -30.52
CA VAL A 355 6.52 -4.61 -31.88
C VAL A 355 6.21 -6.07 -32.26
N VAL A 356 6.33 -7.00 -31.31
CA VAL A 356 6.13 -8.44 -31.56
C VAL A 356 4.67 -8.89 -31.38
N ASN A 357 3.84 -8.13 -30.67
CA ASN A 357 2.43 -8.46 -30.38
C ASN A 357 1.48 -8.20 -31.56
N GLN A 358 1.88 -8.56 -32.79
CA GLN A 358 1.00 -8.60 -33.96
C GLN A 358 -0.04 -9.75 -33.90
N GLY A 359 -0.45 -10.16 -32.70
CA GLY A 359 -1.46 -11.18 -32.46
C GLY A 359 -0.96 -12.63 -32.42
N ASN A 360 0.35 -12.90 -32.56
CA ASN A 360 0.89 -14.26 -32.57
C ASN A 360 2.27 -14.39 -31.91
N SER A 361 2.48 -13.69 -30.78
CA SER A 361 3.78 -13.72 -30.09
C SER A 361 4.05 -15.10 -29.46
N PRO A 362 5.29 -15.62 -29.58
CA PRO A 362 5.68 -16.85 -28.90
C PRO A 362 5.48 -16.73 -27.38
N PHE A 363 4.96 -17.78 -26.75
CA PHE A 363 4.72 -17.83 -25.31
C PHE A 363 5.96 -17.45 -24.49
N GLY A 364 7.14 -17.92 -24.89
CA GLY A 364 8.40 -17.60 -24.21
C GLY A 364 8.72 -16.10 -24.19
N LEU A 365 8.35 -15.34 -25.24
CA LEU A 365 8.57 -13.90 -25.28
C LEU A 365 7.61 -13.15 -24.35
N ILE A 366 6.34 -13.55 -24.31
CA ILE A 366 5.35 -12.96 -23.39
C ILE A 366 5.79 -13.22 -21.94
N LEU A 367 6.25 -14.44 -21.64
CA LEU A 367 6.76 -14.78 -20.32
C LEU A 367 8.01 -13.96 -19.97
N ALA A 368 8.99 -13.89 -20.88
CA ALA A 368 10.19 -13.06 -20.68
C ALA A 368 9.81 -11.59 -20.45
N GLY A 369 8.91 -11.03 -21.25
CA GLY A 369 8.39 -9.68 -21.06
C GLY A 369 7.72 -9.50 -19.70
N ALA A 370 6.96 -10.48 -19.22
CA ALA A 370 6.34 -10.44 -17.90
C ALA A 370 7.36 -10.35 -16.76
N PHE A 371 8.42 -11.15 -16.82
CA PHE A 371 9.53 -11.12 -15.86
C PHE A 371 10.31 -9.81 -15.90
N MET A 372 10.37 -9.15 -17.05
CA MET A 372 11.17 -7.94 -17.20
C MET A 372 10.40 -6.66 -16.91
N VAL A 373 9.08 -6.66 -17.12
CA VAL A 373 8.21 -5.53 -16.82
C VAL A 373 7.90 -5.44 -15.32
N ILE A 374 7.79 -6.57 -14.60
CA ILE A 374 7.49 -6.58 -13.15
C ILE A 374 8.53 -5.82 -12.30
N LEU A 375 9.72 -5.60 -12.86
CA LEU A 375 10.80 -4.83 -12.25
C LEU A 375 10.41 -3.36 -11.98
N GLY A 376 9.31 -2.86 -12.56
CA GLY A 376 8.77 -1.53 -12.28
C GLY A 376 8.02 -1.40 -10.94
N ILE A 377 7.34 -2.45 -10.48
CA ILE A 377 6.52 -2.41 -9.24
C ILE A 377 7.36 -1.99 -8.01
N PRO A 378 8.58 -2.49 -7.83
CA PRO A 378 9.45 -2.11 -6.72
C PRO A 378 9.84 -0.64 -6.64
N LEU A 379 9.53 0.19 -7.64
CA LEU A 379 9.83 1.61 -7.62
C LEU A 379 8.89 2.42 -6.72
N PHE A 380 7.72 1.90 -6.34
CA PHE A 380 6.76 2.68 -5.54
C PHE A 380 7.34 3.19 -4.20
N PRO A 381 8.03 2.37 -3.38
CA PRO A 381 8.65 2.84 -2.14
C PRO A 381 9.78 3.84 -2.40
N ILE A 382 10.61 3.61 -3.43
CA ILE A 382 11.73 4.51 -3.81
C ILE A 382 11.19 5.89 -4.21
N PHE A 383 10.09 5.91 -4.97
CA PHE A 383 9.41 7.14 -5.36
C PHE A 383 8.88 7.91 -4.14
N PHE A 384 8.27 7.23 -3.16
CA PHE A 384 7.84 7.89 -1.93
C PHE A 384 9.03 8.43 -1.12
N THR A 385 10.16 7.74 -1.09
CA THR A 385 11.39 8.27 -0.47
C THR A 385 11.87 9.53 -1.20
N PHE A 386 11.83 9.56 -2.54
CA PHE A 386 12.17 10.75 -3.31
C PHE A 386 11.23 11.94 -3.01
N VAL A 387 9.91 11.71 -2.93
CA VAL A 387 8.93 12.74 -2.50
C VAL A 387 9.23 13.24 -1.08
N ASN A 388 9.63 12.35 -0.17
CA ASN A 388 10.00 12.72 1.21
C ASN A 388 11.17 13.71 1.26
N GLU A 389 12.14 13.61 0.34
CA GLU A 389 13.32 14.46 0.31
C GLU A 389 13.03 15.85 -0.23
N ILE A 390 12.22 15.95 -1.29
CA ILE A 390 11.78 17.22 -1.86
C ILE A 390 11.06 18.08 -0.82
N TYR A 391 10.22 17.45 0.01
CA TYR A 391 9.45 18.14 1.06
C TYR A 391 10.06 17.98 2.45
N SER A 392 11.39 17.76 2.55
CA SER A 392 12.08 17.52 3.83
C SER A 392 11.98 18.68 4.83
N ALA A 393 11.79 19.91 4.35
CA ALA A 393 11.79 21.13 5.15
C ALA A 393 10.59 21.28 6.11
N ASP A 394 9.40 20.78 5.74
CA ASP A 394 8.22 20.81 6.61
C ASP A 394 7.55 19.44 6.69
N SER A 395 7.46 18.91 7.91
CA SER A 395 6.88 17.59 8.14
C SER A 395 5.38 17.52 7.82
N ASN A 396 4.64 18.63 7.93
CA ASN A 396 3.20 18.65 7.64
C ASN A 396 2.96 18.66 6.12
N THR A 397 3.67 19.54 5.41
CA THR A 397 3.66 19.58 3.94
C THR A 397 4.11 18.25 3.35
N ARG A 398 5.14 17.61 3.91
CA ARG A 398 5.62 16.28 3.48
C ARG A 398 4.56 15.18 3.59
N ALA A 399 3.91 15.07 4.76
CA ALA A 399 2.86 14.08 4.96
C ALA A 399 1.69 14.28 4.00
N LEU A 400 1.30 15.53 3.77
CA LEU A 400 0.24 15.87 2.83
C LEU A 400 0.65 15.62 1.37
N ALA A 401 1.91 15.89 1.01
CA ALA A 401 2.44 15.62 -0.33
C ALA A 401 2.41 14.12 -0.67
N ILE A 402 2.88 13.27 0.24
CA ILE A 402 2.84 11.81 0.08
C ILE A 402 1.41 11.32 -0.06
N ALA A 403 0.49 11.81 0.78
CA ALA A 403 -0.92 11.45 0.71
C ALA A 403 -1.55 11.87 -0.62
N THR A 404 -1.25 13.09 -1.10
CA THR A 404 -1.77 13.63 -2.36
C THR A 404 -1.26 12.83 -3.56
N VAL A 405 0.06 12.61 -3.63
CA VAL A 405 0.70 11.82 -4.69
C VAL A 405 0.14 10.40 -4.70
N SER A 406 0.03 9.75 -3.53
CA SER A 406 -0.53 8.41 -3.41
C SER A 406 -1.99 8.35 -3.88
N CYS A 407 -2.82 9.30 -3.46
CA CYS A 407 -4.23 9.37 -3.82
C CYS A 407 -4.43 9.56 -5.33
N VAL A 408 -3.80 10.59 -5.91
CA VAL A 408 -3.91 10.88 -7.35
C VAL A 408 -3.32 9.74 -8.19
N GLY A 409 -2.16 9.23 -7.76
CA GLY A 409 -1.45 8.14 -8.42
C GLY A 409 -2.19 6.82 -8.45
N ASN A 410 -2.99 6.51 -7.43
CA ASN A 410 -3.82 5.30 -7.47
C ASN A 410 -5.13 5.55 -8.24
N LEU A 411 -5.70 6.76 -8.18
CA LEU A 411 -7.01 7.03 -8.78
C LEU A 411 -6.94 7.07 -10.33
N VAL A 412 -6.06 7.89 -10.90
CA VAL A 412 -6.04 8.17 -12.35
C VAL A 412 -5.79 6.91 -13.20
N PRO A 413 -4.77 6.07 -12.90
CA PRO A 413 -4.47 4.87 -13.70
C PRO A 413 -5.58 3.82 -13.66
N ASN A 414 -6.24 3.67 -12.52
CA ASN A 414 -7.34 2.70 -12.38
C ASN A 414 -8.57 3.11 -13.20
N PHE A 415 -8.87 4.41 -13.29
CA PHE A 415 -9.93 4.90 -14.20
C PHE A 415 -9.50 4.86 -15.66
N LEU A 416 -8.24 5.21 -15.95
CA LEU A 416 -7.69 5.15 -17.29
C LEU A 416 -7.70 3.71 -17.82
N SER A 417 -7.52 2.71 -16.95
CA SER A 417 -7.59 1.30 -17.31
C SER A 417 -8.97 0.86 -17.79
N ILE A 418 -10.06 1.47 -17.31
CA ILE A 418 -11.41 1.28 -17.89
C ILE A 418 -11.42 1.71 -19.36
N ALA A 419 -10.76 2.83 -19.67
CA ALA A 419 -10.75 3.41 -21.01
C ALA A 419 -9.74 2.74 -21.95
N ILE A 420 -8.60 2.26 -21.46
CA ILE A 420 -7.50 1.73 -22.30
C ILE A 420 -7.49 0.20 -22.34
N TRP A 421 -7.65 -0.48 -21.20
CA TRP A 421 -7.33 -1.90 -21.04
C TRP A 421 -8.59 -2.78 -20.96
N ALA A 422 -9.48 -2.71 -21.96
CA ALA A 422 -10.68 -3.53 -21.95
C ALA A 422 -10.34 -5.03 -21.99
N VAL A 423 -10.91 -5.84 -21.09
CA VAL A 423 -10.65 -7.29 -21.04
C VAL A 423 -11.11 -8.01 -22.33
N THR A 424 -11.99 -7.41 -23.12
CA THR A 424 -12.41 -7.89 -24.45
C THR A 424 -11.24 -7.96 -25.41
N ASP A 425 -10.27 -7.09 -25.24
CA ASP A 425 -9.18 -6.90 -26.18
C ASP A 425 -7.98 -7.78 -25.82
N ALA A 426 -8.02 -8.49 -24.68
CA ALA A 426 -7.00 -9.46 -24.29
C ALA A 426 -6.87 -10.59 -25.34
N PRO A 427 -5.65 -11.07 -25.65
CA PRO A 427 -4.37 -10.75 -25.01
C PRO A 427 -3.66 -9.50 -25.57
N VAL A 428 -4.18 -8.90 -26.64
CA VAL A 428 -3.50 -7.83 -27.41
C VAL A 428 -3.76 -6.44 -26.85
N PHE A 429 -4.89 -6.23 -26.16
CA PHE A 429 -5.37 -4.96 -25.61
C PHE A 429 -5.40 -3.80 -26.63
N SER A 430 -5.76 -4.10 -27.87
CA SER A 430 -5.85 -3.12 -28.96
C SER A 430 -7.29 -2.68 -29.19
N LYS A 431 -7.72 -1.61 -28.51
CA LYS A 431 -9.01 -0.95 -28.78
C LYS A 431 -9.18 -0.53 -30.25
N TYR A 432 -8.08 -0.33 -30.97
CA TYR A 432 -8.05 0.23 -32.33
C TYR A 432 -8.00 -0.79 -33.47
N HIS A 433 -7.66 -2.07 -33.23
CA HIS A 433 -7.70 -3.06 -34.31
C HIS A 433 -9.13 -3.50 -34.64
N ASN A 434 -9.99 -3.65 -33.64
CA ASN A 434 -11.33 -4.24 -33.81
C ASN A 434 -12.34 -3.33 -34.54
N SER A 435 -12.11 -2.01 -34.63
CA SER A 435 -13.01 -1.12 -35.39
C SER A 435 -12.76 -1.14 -36.90
N LYS A 436 -11.56 -1.52 -37.35
CA LYS A 436 -11.22 -1.64 -38.78
C LYS A 436 -11.54 -3.01 -39.36
N THR A 437 -11.47 -4.09 -38.58
CA THR A 437 -11.82 -5.44 -39.05
C THR A 437 -13.33 -5.65 -39.15
N LYS A 438 -14.15 -5.00 -38.31
CA LYS A 438 -15.63 -5.04 -38.43
C LYS A 438 -16.20 -4.27 -39.62
N LYS A 439 -15.37 -3.54 -40.38
CA LYS A 439 -15.78 -2.88 -41.64
C LYS A 439 -15.41 -3.66 -42.90
N LYS A 440 -14.92 -4.90 -42.77
CA LYS A 440 -14.48 -5.73 -43.91
C LYS A 440 -14.92 -7.20 -43.86
N LEU A 441 -15.97 -7.54 -43.11
CA LEU A 441 -16.66 -8.82 -43.24
C LEU A 441 -18.15 -8.58 -43.45
#